data_AF-A0A1F7HKB9-F1
#
_entry.id   AF-A0A1F7HKB9-F1
#
_cell.length_a   1.000
_cell.length_b   1.000
_cell.length_c   1.000
_cell.angle_alpha   90.00
_cell.angle_beta   90.00
_cell.angle_gamma   90.00
#
_symmetry.space_group_name_H-M   'P 1'
#
loop_
_entity.id
_entity.type
_entity.pdbx_description
1 polymer ?
#
loop_
_entity_poly.entity_id
_entity_poly.type
_entity_poly.pdbx_seq_one_letter_code
_entity_poly.pdbx_strand_id
1 'polypeptide(L)'
;MKKYATEFRKKTVKELEKESKDIKNEIEKLKIDWVVNKPENTNVISSKQKKLSVLLTVLSEKKELENLAPTSLKELRGVKDK
;
A
#
# COMPACT_ATOMS: atom_id res chain seq x y z
N MET A 1 13.42 3.36 -6.01
CA MET A 1 12.67 2.52 -5.04
C MET A 1 12.79 3.03 -3.61
N LYS A 2 14.00 3.28 -3.07
CA LYS A 2 14.18 3.79 -1.68
C LYS A 2 13.29 5.00 -1.33
N LYS A 3 13.15 5.98 -2.23
CA LYS A 3 12.31 7.18 -2.01
C LYS A 3 10.85 6.84 -1.69
N TYR A 4 10.22 5.96 -2.48
CA TYR A 4 8.83 5.53 -2.24
C TYR A 4 8.66 4.80 -0.93
N ALA A 5 9.60 3.91 -0.56
CA ALA A 5 9.54 3.21 0.71
C ALA A 5 9.58 4.18 1.90
N THR A 6 10.47 5.18 1.87
CA THR A 6 10.53 6.21 2.93
C THR A 6 9.28 7.07 3.00
N GLU A 7 8.66 7.40 1.86
CA GLU A 7 7.40 8.16 1.83
C GLU A 7 6.22 7.35 2.37
N PHE A 8 6.07 6.10 1.93
CA PHE A 8 4.98 5.24 2.36
C PHE A 8 5.06 4.84 3.83
N ARG A 9 6.26 4.68 4.38
CA ARG A 9 6.43 4.35 5.81
C ARG A 9 5.88 5.44 6.74
N LYS A 10 5.87 6.70 6.30
CA LYS A 10 5.30 7.84 7.05
C LYS A 10 3.77 7.87 7.06
N LYS A 11 3.11 7.16 6.14
CA LYS A 11 1.65 7.14 6.02
C LYS A 11 1.02 6.11 6.96
N THR A 12 -0.25 6.32 7.27
CA THR A 12 -1.10 5.38 8.03
C THR A 12 -1.57 4.23 7.13
N VAL A 13 -2.00 3.12 7.75
CA VAL A 13 -2.56 1.96 7.02
C VAL A 13 -3.72 2.37 6.12
N LYS A 14 -4.65 3.20 6.62
CA LYS A 14 -5.81 3.67 5.85
C LYS A 14 -5.41 4.51 4.62
N GLU A 15 -4.42 5.38 4.76
CA GLU A 15 -3.91 6.18 3.65
C GLU A 15 -3.24 5.31 2.58
N LEU A 16 -2.45 4.32 3.01
CA LEU A 16 -1.83 3.36 2.10
C LEU A 16 -2.90 2.52 1.37
N GLU A 17 -3.95 2.07 2.05
CA GLU A 17 -5.05 1.35 1.40
C GLU A 17 -5.76 2.21 0.36
N LYS A 18 -6.05 3.47 0.66
CA LYS A 18 -6.64 4.41 -0.29
C LYS A 18 -5.73 4.60 -1.51
N GLU A 19 -4.46 4.93 -1.28
CA GLU A 19 -3.51 5.17 -2.36
C GLU A 19 -3.24 3.90 -3.20
N SER A 20 -3.32 2.71 -2.60
CA SER A 20 -3.25 1.44 -3.34
C SER A 20 -4.37 1.30 -4.37
N LYS A 21 -5.60 1.68 -3.99
CA LYS A 21 -6.78 1.63 -4.86
C LYS A 21 -6.66 2.67 -5.96
N ASP A 22 -6.23 3.87 -5.62
CA ASP A 22 -6.05 4.97 -6.58
C ASP A 22 -5.00 4.59 -7.65
N ILE A 23 -3.83 4.08 -7.25
CA ILE A 23 -2.79 3.65 -8.19
C ILE A 23 -3.28 2.48 -9.06
N LYS A 24 -4.06 1.55 -8.51
CA LYS A 24 -4.64 0.45 -9.29
C LYS A 24 -5.61 0.96 -10.35
N ASN A 25 -6.52 1.87 -9.97
CA ASN A 25 -7.47 2.49 -10.89
C ASN A 25 -6.75 3.29 -11.99
N GLU A 26 -5.68 4.00 -11.66
CA GLU A 26 -4.86 4.70 -12.65
C GLU A 26 -4.19 3.74 -13.64
N ILE A 27 -3.66 2.60 -13.17
CA ILE A 27 -3.09 1.57 -14.05
C ILE A 27 -4.17 1.00 -14.98
N GLU A 28 -5.37 0.73 -14.47
CA GLU A 28 -6.49 0.22 -15.28
C GLU A 28 -6.90 1.22 -16.36
N LYS A 29 -7.05 2.50 -16.00
CA LYS A 29 -7.30 3.58 -16.98
C LYS A 29 -6.22 3.66 -18.05
N LEU A 30 -4.95 3.60 -17.64
CA LEU A 30 -3.83 3.63 -18.57
C LEU A 30 -3.79 2.41 -19.49
N LYS A 31 -4.19 1.23 -19.02
CA LYS A 31 -4.27 0.04 -19.87
C LYS A 31 -5.36 0.17 -20.92
N ILE A 32 -6.52 0.70 -20.56
CA ILE A 32 -7.61 0.96 -21.51
C ILE A 32 -7.16 1.99 -22.55
N ASP A 33 -6.57 3.08 -22.08
CA ASP A 33 -6.05 4.14 -22.94
C ASP A 33 -4.97 3.62 -23.89
N TRP A 34 -4.07 2.76 -23.43
CA TRP A 34 -3.01 2.16 -24.25
C TRP A 34 -3.55 1.34 -25.43
N VAL A 35 -4.70 0.67 -25.26
CA VAL A 35 -5.31 -0.13 -26.33
C VAL A 35 -5.84 0.77 -27.46
N VAL A 36 -6.38 1.94 -27.09
CA VAL A 36 -7.01 2.88 -28.03
C VAL A 36 -5.97 3.85 -28.61
N ASN A 37 -5.04 4.30 -27.78
CA ASN A 37 -4.05 5.32 -28.06
C ASN A 37 -2.66 4.72 -27.90
N LYS A 38 -1.83 4.82 -28.95
CA LYS A 38 -0.42 4.42 -28.85
C LYS A 38 0.28 5.32 -27.83
N PRO A 39 0.81 4.78 -26.72
CA PRO A 39 1.40 5.62 -25.68
C PRO A 39 2.73 6.20 -26.15
N GLU A 40 2.91 7.48 -25.89
CA GLU A 40 4.17 8.18 -26.11
C GLU A 40 5.29 7.65 -25.19
N ASN A 41 4.91 7.19 -23.98
CA ASN A 41 5.83 6.65 -22.99
C ASN A 41 5.36 5.29 -22.47
N THR A 42 6.03 4.23 -22.90
CA THR A 42 5.73 2.84 -22.52
C THR A 42 6.12 2.51 -21.07
N ASN A 43 6.97 3.32 -20.43
CA ASN A 43 7.44 3.06 -19.07
C ASN A 43 6.45 3.48 -17.98
N VAL A 44 5.37 4.20 -18.34
CA VAL A 44 4.42 4.77 -17.38
C VAL A 44 3.73 3.68 -16.56
N ILE A 45 3.21 2.63 -17.21
CA ILE A 45 2.55 1.52 -16.52
C ILE A 45 3.55 0.79 -15.62
N SER A 46 4.73 0.45 -16.14
CA SER A 46 5.76 -0.27 -15.37
C SER A 46 6.21 0.53 -14.14
N SER A 47 6.35 1.85 -14.27
CA SER A 47 6.75 2.72 -13.16
C SER A 47 5.67 2.78 -12.07
N LYS A 48 4.39 2.86 -12.46
CA LYS A 48 3.26 2.83 -11.51
C LYS A 48 3.11 1.46 -10.84
N GLN A 49 3.32 0.37 -11.57
CA GLN A 49 3.33 -0.98 -10.99
C GLN A 49 4.43 -1.14 -9.94
N LYS A 50 5.65 -0.66 -10.22
CA LYS A 50 6.75 -0.65 -9.23
C LYS A 50 6.39 0.16 -8.00
N LYS A 51 5.77 1.34 -8.17
CA LYS A 51 5.29 2.16 -7.04
C LYS A 51 4.25 1.37 -6.22
N LEU A 52 3.29 0.71 -6.88
CA LEU A 52 2.27 -0.11 -6.23
C LEU A 52 2.88 -1.27 -5.44
N SER A 53 3.85 -1.99 -6.02
CA SER A 53 4.53 -3.11 -5.33
C SER A 53 5.18 -2.66 -4.03
N VAL A 54 5.91 -1.53 -4.05
CA VAL A 54 6.55 -0.99 -2.84
C VAL A 54 5.51 -0.58 -1.79
N LEU A 55 4.40 0.04 -2.22
CA LEU A 55 3.30 0.40 -1.32
C LEU A 55 2.72 -0.84 -0.64
N LEU A 56 2.44 -1.89 -1.40
CA LEU A 56 1.85 -3.13 -0.89
C LEU A 56 2.78 -3.83 0.09
N THR A 57 4.09 -3.85 -0.17
CA THR A 57 5.07 -4.38 0.79
C THR A 57 5.03 -3.61 2.11
N VAL A 58 5.09 -2.27 2.07
CA VAL A 58 5.03 -1.44 3.30
C VAL A 58 3.70 -1.61 4.03
N LEU A 59 2.60 -1.79 3.31
CA LEU A 59 1.30 -2.07 3.89
C LEU A 59 1.25 -3.43 4.59
N SER A 60 1.82 -4.47 3.98
CA SER A 60 1.93 -5.80 4.59
C SER A 60 2.77 -5.74 5.86
N GLU A 61 3.96 -5.11 5.79
CA GLU A 61 4.84 -4.91 6.95
C GLU A 61 4.10 -4.23 8.11
N LYS A 62 3.33 -3.17 7.84
CA LYS A 62 2.55 -2.46 8.87
C LYS A 62 1.44 -3.33 9.47
N LYS A 63 0.70 -4.07 8.63
CA LYS A 63 -0.36 -4.96 9.09
C LYS A 63 0.18 -6.12 9.91
N GLU A 64 1.32 -6.68 9.52
CA GLU A 64 2.02 -7.71 10.29
C GLU A 64 2.47 -7.18 11.65
N LEU A 65 3.01 -5.96 11.73
CA LEU A 65 3.35 -5.34 13.01
C LEU A 65 2.13 -5.11 13.91
N GLU A 66 1.00 -4.69 13.36
CA GLU A 66 -0.27 -4.57 14.10
C GLU A 66 -0.77 -5.95 14.60
N ASN A 67 -0.58 -6.99 13.79
CA ASN A 67 -0.99 -8.37 14.09
C ASN A 67 0.01 -9.14 14.98
N LEU A 68 1.25 -8.67 15.16
CA LEU A 68 2.23 -9.21 16.11
C LEU A 68 2.12 -8.55 17.50
N ALA A 69 1.42 -7.42 17.61
CA ALA A 69 1.09 -6.77 18.87
C ALA A 69 -0.15 -7.26 19.67
N PRO A 70 -0.98 -8.24 19.26
CA PRO A 70 -2.24 -8.54 19.96
C PRO A 70 -2.07 -9.31 21.27
N THR A 71 -0.86 -9.71 21.66
CA THR A 71 -0.64 -10.45 22.91
C THR A 71 -0.65 -9.54 24.14
N SER A 72 -0.20 -8.28 24.06
CA SER A 72 -0.05 -7.42 25.23
C SER A 72 -1.27 -6.55 25.58
N LEU A 73 -2.18 -6.27 24.63
CA LEU A 73 -3.34 -5.40 24.88
C LEU A 73 -4.65 -6.14 25.22
N LYS A 74 -4.78 -7.43 24.87
CA LYS A 74 -5.93 -8.24 25.30
C LYS A 74 -5.78 -8.74 26.74
N GLU A 75 -4.57 -9.03 27.20
CA GLU A 75 -4.31 -9.46 28.58
C GLU A 75 -4.52 -8.33 29.59
N LEU A 76 -4.17 -7.09 29.24
CA LEU A 76 -4.39 -5.91 30.10
C LEU A 76 -5.88 -5.53 30.29
N ARG A 77 -6.78 -6.02 29.43
CA ARG A 77 -8.24 -5.80 29.57
C ARG A 77 -8.97 -6.97 30.24
N GLY A 78 -8.29 -8.09 30.51
CA GLY A 78 -8.84 -9.30 31.10
C GLY A 78 -8.47 -9.52 32.57
N VAL A 79 -7.69 -8.64 33.19
CA VAL A 79 -7.30 -8.74 34.61
C VAL A 79 -7.67 -7.45 35.36
N LYS A 80 -8.97 -7.31 35.62
CA LYS A 80 -9.61 -6.49 36.66
C LYS A 80 -11.02 -7.05 36.78
N ASP A 81 -11.52 -7.59 37.87
CA ASP A 81 -11.06 -7.82 39.23
C ASP A 81 -11.85 -9.06 39.72
N LYS A 82 -11.37 -9.74 40.77
CA LYS A 82 -12.15 -10.73 41.52
C LYS A 82 -13.39 -10.09 42.16
#